data_AF-A0A8T7GT70-F1
#
_entry.id   AF-A0A8T7GT70-F1
#
_cell.length_a   1.000
_cell.length_b   1.000
_cell.length_c   1.000
_cell.angle_alpha   90.00
_cell.angle_beta   90.00
_cell.angle_gamma   90.00
#
_symmetry.space_group_name_H-M   'P 1'
#
loop_
_entity.id
_entity.type
_entity.pdbx_description
1 polymer ?
#
loop_
_entity_poly.entity_id
_entity_poly.type
_entity_poly.pdbx_seq_one_letter_code
_entity_poly.pdbx_strand_id
1 'polypeptide(L)'
;MQRLELLGRVLHRTHNGYVVVDVAAPERLPPLGVPVYTEDRKRVGVLLDIIGPVKKPYAVVKPDSPELNVEKGTPLYYRKPRPPQRKRGRRTRGGGGARGARGRRK
;
A
#
# COMPACT_ATOMS: atom_id res chain seq x y z
N MET A 1 -5.69 12.79 10.27
CA MET A 1 -5.93 12.69 8.80
C MET A 1 -4.68 12.10 8.15
N GLN A 2 -4.78 11.18 7.18
CA GLN A 2 -3.57 10.61 6.54
C GLN A 2 -3.13 11.54 5.42
N ARG A 3 -1.86 11.96 5.42
CA ARG A 3 -1.25 12.88 4.45
C ARG A 3 -0.72 12.10 3.25
N LEU A 4 -0.85 12.69 2.06
CA LEU A 4 -0.20 12.20 0.84
C LEU A 4 1.28 12.63 0.84
N GLU A 5 2.17 11.73 0.46
CA GLU A 5 3.60 11.99 0.29
C GLU A 5 3.96 11.90 -1.19
N LEU A 6 4.90 12.75 -1.63
CA LEU A 6 5.34 12.77 -3.02
C LEU A 6 6.05 11.45 -3.34
N LEU A 7 5.59 10.76 -4.39
CA LEU A 7 6.28 9.61 -4.97
C LEU A 7 7.36 10.09 -5.93
N GLY A 8 6.99 10.97 -6.86
CA GLY A 8 7.83 11.32 -7.98
C GLY A 8 7.07 11.91 -9.17
N ARG A 9 7.72 11.98 -10.33
CA ARG A 9 7.12 12.48 -11.58
C ARG A 9 7.03 11.37 -12.62
N VAL A 10 5.94 11.33 -13.37
CA VAL A 10 5.76 10.37 -14.46
C VAL A 10 6.83 10.56 -15.53
N LEU A 11 7.54 9.48 -15.89
CA LEU A 11 8.49 9.47 -16.99
C LEU A 11 7.81 9.10 -18.30
N HIS A 12 7.09 7.98 -18.30
CA HIS A 12 6.34 7.49 -19.45
C HIS A 12 5.40 6.37 -19.03
N ARG A 13 4.54 5.98 -19.96
CA ARG A 13 3.72 4.79 -19.87
C ARG A 13 4.32 3.70 -20.76
N THR A 14 4.38 2.49 -20.22
CA THR A 14 4.86 1.31 -20.93
C THR A 14 3.80 0.76 -21.87
N HIS A 15 4.19 -0.09 -22.82
CA HIS A 15 3.26 -0.68 -23.79
C HIS A 15 2.16 -1.53 -23.14
N ASN A 16 2.46 -2.20 -22.03
CA ASN A 16 1.49 -2.97 -21.24
C ASN A 16 0.67 -2.11 -20.26
N GLY A 17 0.80 -0.78 -20.33
CA GLY A 17 -0.05 0.18 -19.63
C GLY A 17 0.44 0.60 -18.25
N TYR A 18 1.56 0.09 -17.73
CA TYR A 18 2.13 0.56 -16.46
C TYR A 18 2.72 1.95 -16.58
N VAL A 19 2.63 2.70 -15.49
CA VAL A 19 3.18 4.05 -15.38
C VAL A 19 4.53 3.97 -14.67
N VAL A 20 5.57 4.47 -15.31
CA VAL A 20 6.92 4.56 -14.72
C VAL A 20 7.12 5.96 -14.17
N VAL A 21 7.59 6.04 -12.92
CA VAL A 21 7.75 7.29 -12.17
C VAL A 21 9.20 7.42 -11.71
N ASP A 22 9.81 8.57 -11.94
CA ASP A 22 11.11 8.94 -11.36
C ASP A 22 10.93 9.27 -9.88
N VAL A 23 11.57 8.50 -9.00
CA VAL A 23 11.37 8.61 -7.55
C VAL A 23 12.06 9.86 -7.01
N ALA A 24 11.28 10.73 -6.37
CA ALA A 24 11.80 12.00 -5.85
C ALA A 24 12.67 11.83 -4.59
N ALA A 25 12.38 10.83 -3.75
CA ALA A 25 13.03 10.62 -2.45
C ALA A 25 13.54 9.17 -2.31
N PRO A 26 14.71 8.83 -2.87
CA PRO A 26 15.25 7.47 -2.86
C PRO A 26 15.53 6.93 -1.45
N GLU A 27 15.79 7.80 -0.48
CA GLU A 27 16.00 7.44 0.93
C GLU A 27 14.70 7.11 1.69
N ARG A 28 13.53 7.37 1.10
CA ARG A 28 12.21 7.16 1.73
C ARG A 28 11.24 6.46 0.78
N LEU A 29 11.62 5.25 0.39
CA LEU A 29 10.80 4.42 -0.49
C LEU A 29 9.48 4.00 0.20
N PRO A 30 8.34 4.13 -0.50
CA PRO A 30 7.06 3.61 -0.02
C PRO A 30 7.05 2.09 0.06
N PRO A 31 6.23 1.49 0.95
CA PRO A 31 5.88 0.08 0.86
C PRO A 31 5.18 -0.22 -0.46
N LEU A 32 5.39 -1.42 -1.02
CA LEU A 32 4.65 -1.88 -2.19
C LEU A 32 3.17 -2.09 -1.89
N GLY A 33 2.33 -2.03 -2.92
CA GLY A 33 0.88 -2.21 -2.83
C GLY A 33 0.12 -0.99 -2.31
N VAL A 34 0.79 0.12 -1.99
CA VAL A 34 0.12 1.35 -1.54
C VAL A 34 -0.60 2.03 -2.70
N PRO A 35 -1.74 2.70 -2.44
CA PRO A 35 -2.45 3.44 -3.47
C PRO A 35 -1.68 4.71 -3.87
N VAL A 36 -1.70 4.98 -5.17
CA VAL A 36 -1.06 6.14 -5.80
C VAL A 36 -2.14 7.08 -6.33
N TYR A 37 -1.90 8.38 -6.21
CA TYR A 37 -2.83 9.47 -6.49
C TYR A 37 -2.17 10.59 -7.28
N THR A 38 -2.97 11.38 -7.99
CA THR A 38 -2.58 12.70 -8.49
C THR A 38 -2.62 13.75 -7.38
N GLU A 39 -2.18 14.97 -7.68
CA GLU A 39 -2.27 16.13 -6.77
C GLU A 39 -3.71 16.43 -6.33
N ASP A 40 -4.68 16.30 -7.26
CA ASP A 40 -6.12 16.44 -7.02
C ASP A 40 -6.72 15.30 -6.18
N ARG A 41 -5.90 14.40 -5.63
CA ARG A 41 -6.30 13.20 -4.88
C ARG A 41 -7.12 12.20 -5.68
N LYS A 42 -7.08 12.27 -7.01
CA LYS A 42 -7.67 11.24 -7.88
C LYS A 42 -6.79 10.00 -7.84
N ARG A 43 -7.38 8.83 -7.63
CA ARG A 43 -6.64 7.57 -7.58
C ARG A 43 -6.17 7.20 -8.99
N VAL A 44 -4.89 6.88 -9.09
CA VAL A 44 -4.25 6.41 -10.32
C VAL A 44 -4.19 4.88 -10.34
N GLY A 45 -3.82 4.29 -9.20
CA GLY A 45 -3.68 2.84 -9.10
C GLY A 45 -2.91 2.42 -7.85
N VAL A 46 -2.05 1.41 -8.02
CA VAL A 46 -1.23 0.85 -6.94
C VAL A 46 0.24 0.81 -7.31
N LEU A 47 1.10 1.08 -6.34
CA LEU A 47 2.54 0.88 -6.51
C LEU A 47 2.84 -0.62 -6.57
N LEU A 48 3.34 -1.08 -7.72
CA LEU A 48 3.64 -2.48 -7.96
C LEU A 48 5.08 -2.82 -7.57
N ASP A 49 6.05 -2.01 -8.01
CA ASP A 49 7.47 -2.32 -7.85
C ASP A 49 8.33 -1.04 -7.77
N ILE A 50 9.58 -1.18 -7.30
CA ILE A 50 10.62 -0.16 -7.33
C ILE A 50 11.89 -0.79 -7.92
N ILE A 51 12.31 -0.27 -9.07
CA ILE A 51 13.38 -0.86 -9.91
C ILE A 51 14.51 0.14 -10.17
N GLY A 52 15.61 -0.34 -10.73
CA GLY A 52 16.70 0.50 -11.23
C GLY A 52 17.77 0.84 -10.18
N PRO A 53 18.61 1.85 -10.47
CA PRO A 53 19.74 2.21 -9.61
C PRO A 53 19.31 2.68 -8.22
N VAL A 54 19.99 2.21 -7.17
CA VAL A 54 19.65 2.55 -5.77
C VAL A 54 19.66 4.06 -5.49
N LYS A 55 20.54 4.81 -6.18
CA LYS A 55 20.64 6.28 -6.04
C LYS A 55 19.56 7.04 -6.84
N LYS A 56 18.98 6.42 -7.87
CA LYS A 56 17.97 7.01 -8.77
C LYS A 56 16.97 5.92 -9.21
N PRO A 57 16.12 5.46 -8.29
CA PRO A 57 15.20 4.37 -8.57
C PRO A 57 13.97 4.86 -9.33
N TYR A 58 13.27 3.92 -9.96
CA TYR A 58 12.00 4.16 -10.64
C TYR A 58 10.90 3.35 -9.97
N ALA A 59 9.72 3.95 -9.83
CA ALA A 59 8.54 3.26 -9.34
C ALA A 59 7.66 2.81 -10.50
N VAL A 60 7.16 1.57 -10.43
CA VAL A 60 6.21 1.01 -11.39
C VAL A 60 4.82 1.03 -10.76
N VAL A 61 3.90 1.76 -11.38
CA VAL A 61 2.52 1.89 -10.92
C VAL A 61 1.59 1.14 -11.87
N LYS A 62 0.82 0.22 -11.32
CA LYS A 62 -0.26 -0.46 -12.03
C LYS A 62 -1.51 0.41 -11.97
N PRO A 63 -2.01 0.94 -13.10
CA PRO A 63 -3.23 1.74 -13.09
C PRO A 63 -4.45 0.89 -12.76
N ASP A 64 -5.48 1.52 -12.20
CA ASP A 64 -6.76 0.85 -11.89
C ASP A 64 -7.55 0.47 -13.15
N SER A 65 -7.36 1.20 -14.26
CA SER A 65 -7.99 0.94 -15.56
C SER A 65 -6.98 1.11 -16.71
N PRO A 66 -7.06 0.33 -17.80
CA PRO A 66 -6.26 0.53 -19.01
C PRO A 66 -6.46 1.90 -19.67
N GLU A 67 -7.62 2.54 -19.48
CA GLU A 67 -7.92 3.85 -20.06
C GLU A 67 -7.31 5.01 -19.26
N LEU A 68 -6.89 4.75 -18.01
CA LEU A 68 -6.33 5.77 -17.15
C LEU A 68 -5.01 6.25 -17.73
N ASN A 69 -5.01 7.51 -18.16
CA ASN A 69 -3.84 8.15 -18.74
C ASN A 69 -3.32 9.23 -17.78
N VAL A 70 -2.02 9.22 -17.54
CA VAL A 70 -1.33 10.23 -16.75
C VAL A 70 -0.22 10.80 -17.61
N GLU A 71 -0.20 12.12 -17.74
CA GLU A 71 0.76 12.80 -18.59
C GLU A 71 2.18 12.70 -18.04
N LYS A 72 3.16 12.78 -18.94
CA LYS A 72 4.57 12.85 -18.58
C LYS A 72 4.83 14.12 -17.76
N GLY A 73 5.60 13.99 -16.69
CA GLY A 73 5.96 15.09 -15.79
C GLY A 73 4.96 15.35 -14.66
N THR A 74 3.76 14.75 -14.72
CA THR A 74 2.76 14.86 -13.65
C THR A 74 3.30 14.31 -12.34
N PRO A 75 3.19 15.06 -11.22
CA PRO A 75 3.57 14.56 -9.91
C PRO A 75 2.55 13.53 -9.42
N LEU A 76 3.06 12.39 -8.95
CA LEU A 76 2.27 11.35 -8.29
C LEU A 76 2.61 11.27 -6.81
N TYR A 77 1.62 10.87 -6.03
CA TYR A 77 1.68 10.83 -4.57
C TYR A 77 1.21 9.48 -4.08
N TYR A 78 1.69 9.06 -2.91
CA TYR A 78 1.24 7.84 -2.25
C TYR A 78 0.75 8.14 -0.84
N ARG A 79 0.00 7.20 -0.28
CA ARG A 79 -0.48 7.27 1.10
C ARG A 79 0.24 6.21 1.94
N LYS A 80 0.91 6.63 3.01
CA LYS A 80 1.52 5.68 3.94
C LYS A 80 0.44 4.82 4.59
N PRO A 81 0.63 3.49 4.67
CA PRO A 81 -0.26 2.65 5.45
C PRO A 81 -0.21 3.08 6.90
N ARG A 82 -1.37 3.09 7.58
CA ARG A 82 -1.36 3.21 9.05
C ARG A 82 -0.60 2.00 9.59
N PRO A 83 0.31 2.17 10.56
CA PRO A 83 0.90 1.03 11.24
C PRO A 83 -0.25 0.15 11.72
N PRO A 84 -0.20 -1.17 11.49
CA PRO A 84 -1.27 -2.06 11.92
C PRO A 84 -1.44 -1.84 13.42
N GLN A 85 -2.63 -1.39 13.80
CA GLN A 85 -2.96 -1.21 15.21
C GLN A 85 -2.82 -2.59 15.82
N ARG A 86 -1.74 -2.80 16.59
CA ARG A 86 -1.43 -4.09 17.22
C ARG A 86 -2.73 -4.59 17.81
N LYS A 87 -3.26 -5.72 17.32
CA LYS A 87 -4.32 -6.42 18.02
C LYS A 87 -3.71 -6.83 19.35
N ARG A 88 -3.85 -5.96 20.36
CA ARG A 88 -3.42 -6.21 21.74
C ARG A 88 -3.96 -7.58 22.09
N GLY A 89 -3.03 -8.44 22.51
CA GLY A 89 -3.18 -9.88 22.38
C GLY A 89 -4.53 -10.42 22.82
N ARG A 90 -5.05 -11.37 22.05
CA ARG A 90 -6.01 -12.34 22.55
C ARG A 90 -5.28 -13.31 23.48
N ARG A 91 -4.79 -12.79 24.60
CA ARG A 91 -4.49 -13.58 25.80
C ARG A 91 -5.73 -13.56 26.66
N THR A 92 -6.75 -14.31 26.28
CA THR A 92 -7.70 -14.82 27.29
C THR A 92 -7.03 -16.03 27.94
N ARG A 93 -6.29 -15.76 29.02
CA ARG A 93 -6.11 -16.73 30.09
C ARG A 93 -7.47 -16.86 30.80
N GLY A 94 -7.90 -18.08 31.09
CA GLY A 94 -8.93 -18.35 32.10
C GLY A 94 -10.26 -18.86 31.55
N GLY A 95 -10.54 -20.15 31.81
CA GLY A 95 -11.83 -20.78 31.58
C GLY A 95 -11.86 -22.24 32.05
N GLY A 96 -11.16 -22.56 33.14
CA GLY A 96 -11.49 -23.76 33.90
C GLY A 96 -12.83 -23.53 34.62
N GLY A 97 -13.69 -24.55 34.64
CA GLY A 97 -14.75 -24.69 35.62
C GLY A 97 -16.18 -24.79 35.09
N ALA A 98 -16.85 -25.85 35.55
CA ALA A 98 -18.29 -26.06 35.66
C ALA A 98 -19.05 -26.61 34.43
N ARG A 99 -19.13 -27.95 34.33
CA ARG A 99 -20.40 -28.70 34.28
C ARG A 99 -20.26 -30.08 34.94
N GLY A 100 -20.32 -30.10 36.26
CA GLY A 100 -20.86 -31.26 36.96
C GLY A 100 -22.38 -31.28 36.76
N ALA A 101 -22.91 -32.31 36.10
CA ALA A 101 -24.33 -32.64 36.14
C ALA A 101 -24.57 -34.13 35.82
N ARG A 102 -24.72 -34.91 36.90
CA ARG A 102 -25.73 -35.98 37.10
C ARG A 102 -25.76 -37.17 36.13
N GLY A 103 -25.51 -38.37 36.66
CA GLY A 103 -25.89 -39.63 36.01
C GLY A 103 -25.49 -40.91 36.74
N ARG A 104 -25.99 -41.10 37.97
CA ARG A 104 -25.93 -42.36 38.72
C ARG A 104 -26.80 -43.41 38.02
N ARG A 105 -26.30 -44.63 37.80
CA ARG A 105 -27.03 -45.91 38.05
C ARG A 105 -26.12 -47.13 37.83
N LYS A 106 -26.26 -48.06 38.79
CA LYS A 106 -25.84 -49.46 38.73
C LYS A 106 -26.69 -50.22 37.72
#